data_AF-A0A8T1WSA4-F1
#
_entry.id   AF-A0A8T1WSA4-F1
#
_cell.length_a   1.000
_cell.length_b   1.000
_cell.length_c   1.000
_cell.angle_alpha   90.00
_cell.angle_beta   90.00
_cell.angle_gamma   90.00
#
_symmetry.space_group_name_H-M   'P 1'
#
loop_
_entity.id
_entity.type
_entity.pdbx_description
1 polymer ?
#
loop_
_entity_poly.entity_id
_entity_poly.type
_entity_poly.pdbx_seq_one_letter_code
_entity_poly.pdbx_strand_id
1 'polypeptide(L)'
;MTGRSGVVLVVLAFVAALLETTMAATAVDGVIVVRGNKMYNAKTGERFFIKGLTYEYAVSDEYYDKYSKAVIEEQLSGLDYNTLRLYNINPTSSYKKFMNDMAKLGVYVMVSASPDNDEYYGKYRYSTITKKLSCSGAVSSKSGAKTVDQTETCYPALLLEYGKKIIQNFAQYDNTLGVVVANEIMQVDLTAASCVKAYVSDLKNWMTVNGKKMRLLPLAYAAADSSNDVLSDADDYHVVKVMGLLCGDKMSKGMMVESIDIYLINEYRWCPDSTFAEAYQRYITMAQGIPIVVAFGEYGCKTSSAKARDWGMVPYLYQEPSKTKDFTEVWSGGLAYSYGEAKLSTDSLFPMFTGGDTDFLGVPSSKSTSDYTNLKSQFAKYTPYSDPADWTDTTKCTWAPTLATKTQSSNDLATEHGWIVSSCSSDFLKLEKTDSWTCSSREGVVCTDSGDTCDVKISGTIGTTQEDICGSYEVTSGGGTCESTSDCGGNGQCKESNGTMSCSCLSCYTGSDCSVKDITSCATLSSSASAPKAIFFGVGAFLGVMAVVFVALAVAAAKRKSETDRLAQQVKAGGGNAQADAL
;
A
#
# COMPACT_ATOMS: atom_id res chain seq x y z
N MET A 1 29.32 13.07 -90.63
CA MET A 1 29.08 11.68 -90.17
C MET A 1 28.64 11.74 -88.72
N THR A 2 27.40 11.28 -88.45
CA THR A 2 26.88 10.65 -87.21
C THR A 2 27.38 11.16 -85.84
N GLY A 3 26.55 11.60 -84.87
CA GLY A 3 25.10 11.67 -84.77
C GLY A 3 24.65 12.13 -83.37
N ARG A 4 23.37 12.54 -83.28
CA ARG A 4 22.37 12.43 -82.18
C ARG A 4 22.73 12.93 -80.77
N SER A 5 22.09 14.02 -80.33
CA SER A 5 20.92 14.07 -79.40
C SER A 5 21.32 13.76 -77.94
N GLY A 6 21.04 14.54 -76.90
CA GLY A 6 20.05 15.58 -76.63
C GLY A 6 19.72 15.45 -75.13
N VAL A 7 19.78 16.58 -74.41
CA VAL A 7 19.06 16.98 -73.17
C VAL A 7 18.62 15.88 -72.16
N VAL A 8 18.90 16.09 -70.86
CA VAL A 8 17.88 16.12 -69.77
C VAL A 8 18.56 16.27 -68.39
N LEU A 9 18.11 17.28 -67.63
CA LEU A 9 18.28 17.46 -66.19
C LEU A 9 17.84 16.21 -65.43
N VAL A 10 18.63 15.74 -64.47
CA VAL A 10 18.13 14.84 -63.42
C VAL A 10 18.19 15.55 -62.08
N VAL A 11 17.03 16.06 -61.67
CA VAL A 11 16.72 16.41 -60.28
C VAL A 11 16.61 15.10 -59.52
N LEU A 12 17.58 14.82 -58.64
CA LEU A 12 17.49 13.72 -57.68
C LEU A 12 16.53 14.11 -56.56
N ALA A 13 15.28 13.70 -56.68
CA ALA A 13 14.33 13.69 -55.57
C ALA A 13 14.72 12.57 -54.59
N PHE A 14 15.33 12.93 -53.47
CA PHE A 14 15.42 12.06 -52.29
C PHE A 14 14.04 11.96 -51.65
N VAL A 15 13.27 10.93 -52.02
CA VAL A 15 12.13 10.50 -51.22
C VAL A 15 12.67 9.61 -50.12
N ALA A 16 12.95 10.20 -48.95
CA ALA A 16 13.14 9.43 -47.73
C ALA A 16 11.77 8.87 -47.32
N ALA A 17 11.51 7.63 -47.69
CA ALA A 17 10.40 6.87 -47.12
C ALA A 17 10.72 6.63 -45.64
N LEU A 18 10.16 7.44 -44.74
CA LEU A 18 10.01 7.06 -43.34
C LEU A 18 9.11 5.82 -43.31
N LEU A 19 9.71 4.65 -43.11
CA LEU A 19 8.97 3.52 -42.54
C LEU A 19 8.59 3.93 -41.12
N GLU A 20 7.37 4.43 -40.94
CA GLU A 20 6.71 4.38 -39.65
C GLU A 20 6.47 2.90 -39.34
N THR A 21 7.42 2.27 -38.65
CA THR A 21 7.14 1.01 -37.96
C THR A 21 6.10 1.32 -36.89
N THR A 22 4.83 1.08 -37.22
CA THR A 22 3.77 0.97 -36.23
C THR A 22 4.13 -0.22 -35.34
N MET A 23 4.76 0.06 -34.19
CA MET A 23 4.84 -0.91 -33.09
C MET A 23 3.39 -1.25 -32.74
N ALA A 24 2.92 -2.42 -33.19
CA ALA A 24 1.61 -2.89 -32.79
C ALA A 24 1.62 -3.03 -31.26
N ALA A 25 0.66 -2.41 -30.58
CA ALA A 25 0.50 -2.55 -29.14
C ALA A 25 0.41 -4.04 -28.79
N THR A 26 1.32 -4.53 -27.95
CA THR A 26 1.30 -5.91 -27.49
C THR A 26 0.31 -6.04 -26.35
N ALA A 27 -0.65 -6.96 -26.47
CA ALA A 27 -1.58 -7.23 -25.38
C ALA A 27 -0.84 -7.55 -24.08
N VAL A 28 -1.47 -7.23 -22.95
CA VAL A 28 -0.96 -7.55 -21.61
C VAL A 28 -0.68 -9.04 -21.52
N ASP A 29 0.54 -9.37 -21.13
CA ASP A 29 1.05 -10.75 -21.15
C ASP A 29 1.41 -11.29 -19.76
N GLY A 30 1.17 -10.51 -18.70
CA GLY A 30 1.35 -10.90 -17.30
C GLY A 30 1.00 -9.80 -16.31
N VAL A 31 1.00 -10.15 -15.03
CA VAL A 31 0.81 -9.18 -13.93
C VAL A 31 2.08 -8.39 -13.66
N ILE A 32 1.94 -7.12 -13.27
CA ILE A 32 3.05 -6.34 -12.71
C ILE A 32 3.12 -6.55 -11.20
N VAL A 33 4.32 -6.80 -10.68
CA VAL A 33 4.61 -6.97 -9.25
C VAL A 33 5.65 -5.94 -8.80
N VAL A 34 5.51 -5.46 -7.57
CA VAL A 34 6.53 -4.62 -6.92
C VAL A 34 7.61 -5.51 -6.32
N ARG A 35 8.89 -5.17 -6.54
CA ARG A 35 10.04 -5.70 -5.79
C ARG A 35 10.98 -4.56 -5.44
N GLY A 36 11.15 -4.33 -4.13
CA GLY A 36 11.91 -3.21 -3.61
C GLY A 36 11.38 -1.91 -4.19
N ASN A 37 12.29 -1.14 -4.79
CA ASN A 37 11.98 0.17 -5.37
C ASN A 37 11.57 0.14 -6.84
N LYS A 38 11.33 -1.04 -7.42
CA LYS A 38 11.01 -1.20 -8.86
C LYS A 38 9.79 -2.09 -9.07
N MET A 39 9.17 -1.95 -10.24
CA MET A 39 8.06 -2.79 -10.70
C MET A 39 8.52 -3.68 -11.84
N TYR A 40 8.00 -4.90 -11.92
CA TYR A 40 8.42 -5.90 -12.91
C TYR A 40 7.23 -6.70 -13.44
N ASN A 41 7.28 -7.05 -14.72
CA ASN A 41 6.36 -8.04 -15.27
C ASN A 41 6.74 -9.43 -14.72
N ALA A 42 5.84 -10.07 -13.98
CA ALA A 42 6.11 -11.32 -13.27
C ALA A 42 6.41 -12.52 -14.17
N LYS A 43 6.09 -12.43 -15.46
CA LYS A 43 6.33 -13.46 -16.46
C LYS A 43 7.65 -13.24 -17.19
N THR A 44 7.92 -12.03 -17.66
CA THR A 44 9.12 -11.74 -18.47
C THR A 44 10.32 -11.34 -17.62
N GLY A 45 10.10 -10.84 -16.40
CA GLY A 45 11.14 -10.25 -15.57
C GLY A 45 11.51 -8.82 -15.96
N GLU A 46 10.95 -8.26 -17.04
CA GLU A 46 11.29 -6.92 -17.50
C GLU A 46 10.76 -5.84 -16.54
N ARG A 47 11.54 -4.78 -16.31
CA ARG A 47 11.11 -3.66 -15.47
C ARG A 47 9.97 -2.91 -16.13
N PHE A 48 8.94 -2.63 -15.35
CA PHE A 48 7.79 -1.85 -15.77
C PHE A 48 7.97 -0.37 -15.39
N PHE A 49 7.95 0.50 -16.39
CA PHE A 49 7.87 1.95 -16.21
C PHE A 49 6.46 2.43 -16.53
N ILE A 50 5.88 3.25 -15.66
CA ILE A 50 4.58 3.89 -15.90
C ILE A 50 4.77 4.93 -17.00
N LYS A 51 4.15 4.71 -18.15
CA LYS A 51 4.11 5.67 -19.25
C LYS A 51 2.68 5.87 -19.65
N GLY A 52 2.04 6.88 -19.06
CA GLY A 52 0.59 6.96 -19.13
C GLY A 52 0.03 8.35 -18.99
N LEU A 53 -1.28 8.38 -18.81
CA LEU A 53 -2.06 9.57 -18.54
C LEU A 53 -3.17 9.26 -17.53
N THR A 54 -3.66 10.30 -16.89
CA THR A 54 -4.86 10.21 -16.06
C THR A 54 -6.11 10.19 -16.93
N TYR A 55 -7.18 9.53 -16.48
CA TYR A 55 -8.47 9.51 -17.17
C TYR A 55 -9.58 9.72 -16.15
N GLU A 56 -10.21 10.89 -16.23
CA GLU A 56 -11.10 11.40 -15.17
C GLU A 56 -12.55 10.93 -15.33
N TYR A 57 -12.96 10.54 -16.54
CA TYR A 57 -14.32 10.07 -16.81
C TYR A 57 -14.58 8.64 -16.31
N ALA A 58 -15.84 8.33 -16.02
CA ALA A 58 -16.24 7.00 -15.60
C ALA A 58 -16.09 5.98 -16.75
N VAL A 59 -15.66 4.78 -16.37
CA VAL A 59 -15.41 3.67 -17.31
C VAL A 59 -16.01 2.35 -16.83
N SER A 60 -17.00 2.39 -15.93
CA SER A 60 -17.79 1.19 -15.67
C SER A 60 -18.51 0.75 -16.94
N ASP A 61 -18.90 -0.51 -17.02
CA ASP A 61 -19.55 -1.10 -18.21
C ASP A 61 -20.82 -0.35 -18.65
N GLU A 62 -21.43 0.44 -17.75
CA GLU A 62 -22.55 1.35 -18.01
C GLU A 62 -22.14 2.57 -18.84
N TYR A 63 -21.02 3.21 -18.51
CA TYR A 63 -20.56 4.44 -19.16
C TYR A 63 -19.54 4.18 -20.27
N TYR A 64 -18.81 3.05 -20.21
CA TYR A 64 -17.70 2.76 -21.11
C TYR A 64 -18.13 2.69 -22.57
N ASP A 65 -19.05 1.79 -22.92
CA ASP A 65 -19.51 1.65 -24.31
C ASP A 65 -20.27 2.88 -24.80
N LYS A 66 -20.93 3.60 -23.88
CA LYS A 66 -21.75 4.76 -24.20
C LYS A 66 -20.91 5.98 -24.55
N TYR A 67 -19.80 6.18 -23.85
CA TYR A 67 -19.07 7.45 -23.88
C TYR A 67 -17.56 7.31 -24.04
N SER A 68 -16.92 6.45 -23.25
CA SER A 68 -15.44 6.41 -23.15
C SER A 68 -14.76 5.56 -24.21
N LYS A 69 -15.40 4.50 -24.72
CA LYS A 69 -14.78 3.53 -25.61
C LYS A 69 -14.30 4.15 -26.93
N ALA A 70 -15.22 4.72 -27.71
CA ALA A 70 -14.90 5.32 -28.99
C ALA A 70 -13.86 6.44 -28.85
N VAL A 71 -14.00 7.25 -27.80
CA VAL A 71 -13.07 8.34 -27.51
C VAL A 71 -11.66 7.83 -27.22
N ILE A 72 -11.51 6.78 -26.41
CA ILE A 72 -10.19 6.15 -26.16
C ILE A 72 -9.61 5.56 -27.45
N GLU A 73 -10.41 4.79 -28.21
CA GLU A 73 -9.96 4.13 -29.44
C GLU A 73 -9.54 5.14 -30.52
N GLU A 74 -10.26 6.25 -30.67
CA GLU A 74 -10.00 7.27 -31.68
C GLU A 74 -8.92 8.26 -31.24
N GLN A 75 -9.07 8.84 -30.05
CA GLN A 75 -8.26 9.98 -29.62
C GLN A 75 -6.89 9.57 -29.10
N LEU A 76 -6.78 8.41 -28.44
CA LEU A 76 -5.49 7.87 -27.98
C LEU A 76 -4.81 6.97 -29.02
N SER A 77 -5.39 6.85 -30.22
CA SER A 77 -4.80 6.08 -31.31
C SER A 77 -3.38 6.54 -31.63
N GLY A 78 -2.44 5.58 -31.63
CA GLY A 78 -1.03 5.81 -31.91
C GLY A 78 -0.25 6.57 -30.83
N LEU A 79 -0.83 6.80 -29.66
CA LEU A 79 -0.06 7.19 -28.48
C LEU A 79 0.69 5.94 -27.96
N ASP A 80 1.98 6.08 -27.64
CA ASP A 80 2.76 5.01 -26.99
C ASP A 80 2.62 5.11 -25.47
N TYR A 81 1.55 4.52 -24.93
CA TYR A 81 1.22 4.51 -23.50
C TYR A 81 0.90 3.10 -23.03
N ASN A 82 1.15 2.83 -21.75
CA ASN A 82 0.92 1.54 -21.13
C ASN A 82 0.12 1.62 -19.82
N THR A 83 -0.26 2.83 -19.37
CA THR A 83 -0.97 2.99 -18.09
C THR A 83 -2.06 4.06 -18.16
N LEU A 84 -3.22 3.77 -17.58
CA LEU A 84 -4.24 4.77 -17.23
C LEU A 84 -4.47 4.81 -15.73
N ARG A 85 -4.62 6.01 -15.16
CA ARG A 85 -5.05 6.21 -13.77
C ARG A 85 -6.49 6.68 -13.71
N LEU A 86 -7.32 5.92 -13.02
CA LEU A 86 -8.75 6.19 -12.84
C LEU A 86 -9.05 6.69 -11.43
N TYR A 87 -9.92 7.69 -11.35
CA TYR A 87 -10.30 8.33 -10.08
C TYR A 87 -11.67 7.88 -9.58
N ASN A 88 -12.60 7.62 -10.50
CA ASN A 88 -14.01 7.40 -10.18
C ASN A 88 -14.39 5.93 -10.34
N ILE A 89 -14.38 5.18 -9.24
CA ILE A 89 -14.68 3.74 -9.24
C ILE A 89 -15.80 3.43 -8.24
N ASN A 90 -16.94 2.99 -8.73
CA ASN A 90 -17.98 2.40 -7.88
C ASN A 90 -17.74 0.88 -7.72
N PRO A 91 -17.62 0.35 -6.47
CA PRO A 91 -17.41 -1.07 -6.22
C PRO A 91 -18.59 -1.98 -6.57
N THR A 92 -19.81 -1.43 -6.78
CA THR A 92 -20.98 -2.21 -7.20
C THR A 92 -21.10 -2.34 -8.71
N SER A 93 -20.26 -1.64 -9.48
CA SER A 93 -20.27 -1.68 -10.95
C SER A 93 -19.27 -2.69 -11.51
N SER A 94 -19.54 -3.18 -12.72
CA SER A 94 -18.60 -3.98 -13.51
C SER A 94 -17.70 -3.08 -14.33
N TYR A 95 -16.45 -3.50 -14.55
CA TYR A 95 -15.45 -2.83 -15.41
C TYR A 95 -14.88 -3.77 -16.47
N LYS A 96 -15.53 -4.92 -16.66
CA LYS A 96 -15.01 -6.02 -17.47
C LYS A 96 -14.72 -5.60 -18.91
N LYS A 97 -15.59 -4.77 -19.51
CA LYS A 97 -15.41 -4.33 -20.90
C LYS A 97 -14.19 -3.45 -21.03
N PHE A 98 -14.10 -2.42 -20.20
CA PHE A 98 -12.96 -1.50 -20.16
C PHE A 98 -11.64 -2.25 -19.92
N MET A 99 -11.57 -3.07 -18.86
CA MET A 99 -10.35 -3.78 -18.50
C MET A 99 -9.89 -4.74 -19.60
N ASN A 100 -10.81 -5.45 -20.27
CA ASN A 100 -10.49 -6.35 -21.38
C ASN A 100 -9.97 -5.61 -22.61
N ASP A 101 -10.55 -4.46 -22.95
CA ASP A 101 -10.10 -3.68 -24.11
C ASP A 101 -8.75 -3.01 -23.81
N MET A 102 -8.52 -2.52 -22.58
CA MET A 102 -7.20 -2.04 -22.15
C MET A 102 -6.15 -3.15 -22.17
N ALA A 103 -6.51 -4.36 -21.74
CA ALA A 103 -5.60 -5.51 -21.78
C ALA A 103 -5.17 -5.84 -23.22
N LYS A 104 -6.09 -5.78 -24.20
CA LYS A 104 -5.73 -5.97 -25.63
C LYS A 104 -4.77 -4.91 -26.15
N LEU A 105 -4.83 -3.70 -25.60
CA LEU A 105 -3.95 -2.58 -25.95
C LEU A 105 -2.62 -2.59 -25.18
N GLY A 106 -2.38 -3.56 -24.29
CA GLY A 106 -1.16 -3.54 -23.46
C GLY A 106 -1.21 -2.52 -22.32
N VAL A 107 -2.40 -2.00 -22.00
CA VAL A 107 -2.60 -0.93 -21.02
C VAL A 107 -2.98 -1.50 -19.66
N TYR A 108 -2.17 -1.16 -18.67
CA TYR A 108 -2.42 -1.39 -17.27
C TYR A 108 -3.22 -0.23 -16.64
N VAL A 109 -3.89 -0.50 -15.52
CA VAL A 109 -4.83 0.44 -14.91
C VAL A 109 -4.54 0.59 -13.42
N MET A 110 -4.36 1.83 -12.97
CA MET A 110 -4.37 2.19 -11.55
C MET A 110 -5.76 2.69 -11.16
N VAL A 111 -6.30 2.18 -10.05
CA VAL A 111 -7.66 2.52 -9.61
C VAL A 111 -7.67 3.15 -8.23
N SER A 112 -8.54 4.15 -8.02
CA SER A 112 -8.77 4.72 -6.69
C SER A 112 -9.56 3.76 -5.79
N ALA A 113 -9.11 3.63 -4.54
CA ALA A 113 -9.84 2.99 -3.45
C ALA A 113 -10.27 3.99 -2.37
N SER A 114 -10.49 5.25 -2.74
CA SER A 114 -11.20 6.22 -1.90
C SER A 114 -12.38 6.82 -2.68
N PRO A 115 -13.60 6.83 -2.13
CA PRO A 115 -14.75 7.45 -2.77
C PRO A 115 -14.64 8.99 -2.71
N ASP A 116 -15.54 9.66 -3.42
CA ASP A 116 -15.78 11.10 -3.32
C ASP A 116 -17.24 11.34 -2.86
N ASN A 117 -17.57 12.58 -2.52
CA ASN A 117 -18.90 12.98 -2.07
C ASN A 117 -19.88 13.14 -3.24
N ASP A 118 -20.17 12.02 -3.89
CA ASP A 118 -21.03 11.94 -5.07
C ASP A 118 -22.02 10.76 -4.98
N GLU A 119 -23.23 10.93 -5.52
CA GLU A 119 -24.26 9.88 -5.56
C GLU A 119 -23.82 8.62 -6.27
N TYR A 120 -22.90 8.74 -7.22
CA TYR A 120 -22.28 7.63 -7.93
C TYR A 120 -21.72 6.55 -6.99
N TYR A 121 -21.25 6.92 -5.80
CA TYR A 121 -20.67 5.98 -4.82
C TYR A 121 -21.70 5.33 -3.89
N GLY A 122 -22.99 5.66 -4.02
CA GLY A 122 -24.07 5.10 -3.23
C GLY A 122 -23.84 5.28 -1.72
N LYS A 123 -23.90 4.17 -0.96
CA LYS A 123 -23.71 4.18 0.50
C LYS A 123 -22.32 4.63 0.96
N TYR A 124 -21.31 4.65 0.06
CA TYR A 124 -19.94 4.99 0.42
C TYR A 124 -19.59 6.47 0.21
N ARG A 125 -20.51 7.29 -0.32
CA ARG A 125 -20.21 8.70 -0.69
C ARG A 125 -19.69 9.57 0.45
N TYR A 126 -19.94 9.19 1.71
CA TYR A 126 -19.46 9.88 2.90
C TYR A 126 -18.32 9.16 3.62
N SER A 127 -17.85 8.03 3.08
CA SER A 127 -16.80 7.21 3.67
C SER A 127 -15.43 7.59 3.12
N THR A 128 -15.13 8.89 3.01
CA THR A 128 -13.82 9.39 2.57
C THR A 128 -12.84 9.47 3.74
N ILE A 129 -11.54 9.57 3.45
CA ILE A 129 -10.57 9.96 4.50
C ILE A 129 -10.74 11.45 4.78
N THR A 130 -11.40 11.77 5.89
CA THR A 130 -11.67 13.16 6.26
C THR A 130 -10.39 13.84 6.75
N LYS A 131 -9.82 14.74 5.94
CA LYS A 131 -8.50 15.38 6.19
C LYS A 131 -8.34 16.01 7.58
N LYS A 132 -9.43 16.56 8.16
CA LYS A 132 -9.41 17.32 9.43
C LYS A 132 -9.72 16.50 10.68
N LEU A 133 -10.05 15.22 10.53
CA LEU A 133 -10.37 14.36 11.67
C LEU A 133 -9.14 13.50 11.99
N SER A 134 -8.96 13.19 13.27
CA SER A 134 -7.97 12.21 13.71
C SER A 134 -8.57 10.80 13.67
N CYS A 135 -7.72 9.77 13.78
CA CYS A 135 -8.19 8.40 13.87
C CYS A 135 -9.04 8.15 15.13
N SER A 136 -8.73 8.81 16.24
CA SER A 136 -9.35 8.56 17.54
C SER A 136 -10.80 9.07 17.65
N GLY A 137 -11.32 9.80 16.67
CA GLY A 137 -12.65 10.39 16.71
C GLY A 137 -12.69 11.75 17.41
N ALA A 138 -13.77 12.50 17.23
CA ALA A 138 -13.93 13.79 17.90
C ALA A 138 -14.20 13.59 19.39
N VAL A 139 -13.48 14.34 20.23
CA VAL A 139 -13.68 14.30 21.68
C VAL A 139 -14.55 15.49 22.08
N SER A 140 -15.77 15.21 22.54
CA SER A 140 -16.62 16.23 23.15
C SER A 140 -16.53 16.15 24.68
N SER A 141 -16.50 17.30 25.34
CA SER A 141 -16.51 17.37 26.81
C SER A 141 -17.78 18.09 27.25
N LYS A 142 -18.86 17.35 27.49
CA LYS A 142 -20.05 17.88 28.15
C LYS A 142 -19.99 17.51 29.64
N SER A 143 -20.15 18.49 30.52
CA SER A 143 -20.21 18.29 31.98
C SER A 143 -19.01 17.55 32.61
N GLY A 144 -17.82 17.69 32.03
CA GLY A 144 -16.59 17.07 32.54
C GLY A 144 -16.37 15.60 32.12
N ALA A 145 -17.34 14.97 31.45
CA ALA A 145 -17.17 13.66 30.84
C ALA A 145 -16.67 13.82 29.40
N LYS A 146 -15.55 13.17 29.06
CA LYS A 146 -15.06 13.05 27.69
C LYS A 146 -15.84 11.96 26.97
N THR A 147 -16.60 12.32 25.95
CA THR A 147 -17.19 11.36 25.01
C THR A 147 -16.45 11.41 23.70
N VAL A 148 -16.17 10.24 23.12
CA VAL A 148 -15.53 10.11 21.82
C VAL A 148 -16.60 9.73 20.81
N ASP A 149 -16.80 10.56 19.79
CA ASP A 149 -17.65 10.23 18.66
C ASP A 149 -16.85 9.44 17.62
N GLN A 150 -17.04 8.12 17.62
CA GLN A 150 -16.41 7.20 16.67
C GLN A 150 -17.01 7.30 15.27
N THR A 151 -18.12 8.03 15.08
CA THR A 151 -18.64 8.35 13.74
C THR A 151 -17.88 9.51 13.09
N GLU A 152 -17.14 10.29 13.88
CA GLU A 152 -16.30 11.41 13.43
C GLU A 152 -14.80 11.03 13.41
N THR A 153 -14.46 9.90 12.76
CA THR A 153 -13.08 9.47 12.52
C THR A 153 -12.66 9.71 11.07
N CYS A 154 -11.37 9.97 10.81
CA CYS A 154 -10.86 10.02 9.44
C CYS A 154 -10.84 8.66 8.73
N TYR A 155 -11.04 7.54 9.45
CA TYR A 155 -11.05 6.20 8.86
C TYR A 155 -12.31 5.42 9.28
N PRO A 156 -13.44 5.59 8.57
CA PRO A 156 -14.68 4.87 8.87
C PRO A 156 -14.62 3.42 8.36
N ALA A 157 -15.30 2.49 9.05
CA ALA A 157 -15.32 1.07 8.66
C ALA A 157 -15.87 0.83 7.24
N LEU A 158 -16.81 1.66 6.77
CA LEU A 158 -17.34 1.60 5.40
C LEU A 158 -16.26 1.93 4.34
N LEU A 159 -15.22 2.70 4.67
CA LEU A 159 -14.09 2.91 3.77
C LEU A 159 -13.28 1.61 3.60
N LEU A 160 -13.09 0.84 4.67
CA LEU A 160 -12.44 -0.46 4.57
C LEU A 160 -13.24 -1.44 3.70
N GLU A 161 -14.56 -1.51 3.87
CA GLU A 161 -15.43 -2.29 2.99
C GLU A 161 -15.29 -1.84 1.53
N TYR A 162 -15.30 -0.53 1.29
CA TYR A 162 -15.12 0.04 -0.04
C TYR A 162 -13.81 -0.43 -0.68
N GLY A 163 -12.67 -0.23 -0.02
CA GLY A 163 -11.36 -0.63 -0.55
C GLY A 163 -11.24 -2.12 -0.83
N LYS A 164 -11.70 -2.97 0.11
CA LYS A 164 -11.71 -4.42 -0.08
C LYS A 164 -12.54 -4.83 -1.30
N LYS A 165 -13.69 -4.19 -1.54
CA LYS A 165 -14.51 -4.46 -2.73
C LYS A 165 -13.89 -3.97 -4.03
N ILE A 166 -13.21 -2.82 -4.01
CA ILE A 166 -12.44 -2.35 -5.18
C ILE A 166 -11.35 -3.36 -5.51
N ILE A 167 -10.54 -3.76 -4.53
CA ILE A 167 -9.50 -4.77 -4.71
C ILE A 167 -10.10 -6.09 -5.18
N GLN A 168 -11.18 -6.58 -4.57
CA GLN A 168 -11.88 -7.80 -5.00
C GLN A 168 -12.29 -7.74 -6.48
N ASN A 169 -12.84 -6.61 -6.91
CA ASN A 169 -13.30 -6.42 -8.28
C ASN A 169 -12.12 -6.36 -9.26
N PHE A 170 -11.04 -5.66 -8.91
CA PHE A 170 -9.93 -5.41 -9.85
C PHE A 170 -8.81 -6.46 -9.81
N ALA A 171 -8.70 -7.28 -8.75
CA ALA A 171 -7.69 -8.33 -8.66
C ALA A 171 -7.84 -9.41 -9.73
N GLN A 172 -9.04 -9.58 -10.30
CA GLN A 172 -9.33 -10.57 -11.34
C GLN A 172 -8.65 -10.26 -12.69
N TYR A 173 -8.23 -9.01 -12.92
CA TYR A 173 -7.66 -8.57 -14.18
C TYR A 173 -6.15 -8.46 -14.05
N ASP A 174 -5.39 -9.14 -14.91
CA ASP A 174 -3.92 -9.12 -14.85
C ASP A 174 -3.35 -7.72 -15.14
N ASN A 175 -4.10 -6.89 -15.88
CA ASN A 175 -3.74 -5.52 -16.20
C ASN A 175 -4.13 -4.49 -15.12
N THR A 176 -4.58 -4.88 -13.93
CA THR A 176 -4.62 -3.94 -12.79
C THR A 176 -3.18 -3.71 -12.28
N LEU A 177 -2.66 -2.50 -12.42
CA LEU A 177 -1.30 -2.15 -11.99
C LEU A 177 -1.20 -2.06 -10.46
N GLY A 178 -2.18 -1.39 -9.85
CA GLY A 178 -2.18 -1.09 -8.42
C GLY A 178 -3.38 -0.25 -8.02
N VAL A 179 -3.49 0.00 -6.72
CA VAL A 179 -4.63 0.68 -6.12
C VAL A 179 -4.17 1.92 -5.38
N VAL A 180 -4.65 3.10 -5.78
CA VAL A 180 -4.39 4.36 -5.10
C VAL A 180 -5.34 4.48 -3.91
N VAL A 181 -4.84 4.30 -2.69
CA VAL A 181 -5.67 4.25 -1.47
C VAL A 181 -6.16 5.61 -1.01
N ALA A 182 -5.42 6.67 -1.35
CA ALA A 182 -5.70 8.03 -0.95
C ALA A 182 -4.97 9.01 -1.87
N ASN A 183 -5.63 10.12 -2.20
CA ASN A 183 -5.11 11.17 -3.07
C ASN A 183 -5.04 12.50 -2.31
N GLU A 184 -3.83 13.00 -2.13
CA GLU A 184 -3.52 14.32 -1.59
C GLU A 184 -4.18 14.64 -0.25
N ILE A 185 -4.33 13.62 0.60
CA ILE A 185 -4.90 13.79 1.94
C ILE A 185 -4.01 14.65 2.83
N MET A 186 -2.69 14.49 2.74
CA MET A 186 -1.68 15.20 3.52
C MET A 186 -1.10 16.36 2.70
N GLN A 187 -1.95 17.33 2.36
CA GLN A 187 -1.57 18.55 1.62
C GLN A 187 -1.08 19.64 2.55
N VAL A 188 -1.81 19.87 3.63
CA VAL A 188 -1.58 21.00 4.55
C VAL A 188 -0.96 20.50 5.86
N ASP A 189 -1.49 19.43 6.43
CA ASP A 189 -1.03 18.86 7.69
C ASP A 189 -1.05 17.32 7.66
N LEU A 190 -0.58 16.69 8.74
CA LEU A 190 -0.51 15.25 8.92
C LEU A 190 -1.65 14.69 9.80
N THR A 191 -2.73 15.46 10.03
CA THR A 191 -3.83 15.04 10.94
C THR A 191 -4.41 13.68 10.55
N ALA A 192 -4.60 13.45 9.24
CA ALA A 192 -5.17 12.21 8.71
C ALA A 192 -4.11 11.14 8.32
N ALA A 193 -2.83 11.36 8.66
CA ALA A 193 -1.73 10.48 8.29
C ALA A 193 -1.89 9.04 8.85
N SER A 194 -2.20 8.93 10.14
CA SER A 194 -2.52 7.64 10.79
C SER A 194 -3.67 6.88 10.12
N CYS A 195 -4.68 7.58 9.59
CA CYS A 195 -5.80 6.96 8.90
C CYS A 195 -5.42 6.38 7.54
N VAL A 196 -4.60 7.10 6.77
CA VAL A 196 -4.06 6.57 5.51
C VAL A 196 -3.25 5.31 5.78
N LYS A 197 -2.37 5.34 6.80
CA LYS A 197 -1.53 4.21 7.14
C LYS A 197 -2.33 2.99 7.60
N ALA A 198 -3.29 3.16 8.51
CA ALA A 198 -4.14 2.05 8.96
C ALA A 198 -5.00 1.47 7.83
N TYR A 199 -5.52 2.32 6.94
CA TYR A 199 -6.28 1.84 5.79
C TYR A 199 -5.45 0.95 4.87
N VAL A 200 -4.20 1.34 4.59
CA VAL A 200 -3.26 0.52 3.81
C VAL A 200 -2.97 -0.81 4.53
N SER A 201 -2.68 -0.77 5.83
CA SER A 201 -2.37 -1.97 6.62
C SER A 201 -3.54 -2.96 6.61
N ASP A 202 -4.76 -2.50 6.88
CA ASP A 202 -5.96 -3.33 6.86
C ASP A 202 -6.19 -3.97 5.47
N LEU A 203 -6.03 -3.21 4.39
CA LEU A 203 -6.16 -3.74 3.03
C LEU A 203 -5.07 -4.78 2.70
N LYS A 204 -3.80 -4.55 3.09
CA LYS A 204 -2.70 -5.50 2.85
C LYS A 204 -2.86 -6.77 3.67
N ASN A 205 -3.27 -6.65 4.93
CA ASN A 205 -3.59 -7.78 5.78
C ASN A 205 -4.70 -8.62 5.17
N TRP A 206 -5.81 -7.98 4.76
CA TRP A 206 -6.90 -8.67 4.12
C TRP A 206 -6.50 -9.38 2.80
N MET A 207 -5.66 -8.77 1.97
CA MET A 207 -5.15 -9.44 0.77
C MET A 207 -4.23 -10.62 1.12
N THR A 208 -3.33 -10.43 2.09
CA THR A 208 -2.34 -11.45 2.50
C THR A 208 -3.01 -12.73 2.96
N VAL A 209 -4.08 -12.63 3.75
CA VAL A 209 -4.83 -13.81 4.21
C VAL A 209 -5.60 -14.49 3.08
N ASN A 210 -5.92 -13.75 2.03
CA ASN A 210 -6.59 -14.25 0.84
C ASN A 210 -5.63 -14.55 -0.33
N GLY A 211 -4.31 -14.55 -0.12
CA GLY A 211 -3.33 -14.71 -1.21
C GLY A 211 -3.41 -16.03 -2.00
N LYS A 212 -3.99 -17.08 -1.40
CA LYS A 212 -4.34 -18.34 -2.11
C LYS A 212 -5.53 -18.21 -3.07
N LYS A 213 -6.29 -17.12 -2.97
CA LYS A 213 -7.53 -16.88 -3.73
C LYS A 213 -7.42 -15.65 -4.62
N MET A 214 -6.43 -14.79 -4.44
CA MET A 214 -6.22 -13.59 -5.23
C MET A 214 -4.76 -13.15 -5.16
N ARG A 215 -4.29 -12.37 -6.13
CA ARG A 215 -2.98 -11.71 -6.05
C ARG A 215 -2.98 -10.55 -5.07
N LEU A 216 -1.80 -10.22 -4.55
CA LEU A 216 -1.60 -9.01 -3.77
C LEU A 216 -1.42 -7.83 -4.73
N LEU A 217 -2.36 -6.88 -4.73
CA LEU A 217 -2.24 -5.67 -5.53
C LEU A 217 -1.34 -4.66 -4.82
N PRO A 218 -0.37 -4.02 -5.52
CA PRO A 218 0.40 -2.93 -4.93
C PRO A 218 -0.51 -1.79 -4.48
N LEU A 219 -0.31 -1.31 -3.25
CA LEU A 219 -1.05 -0.17 -2.73
C LEU A 219 -0.21 1.11 -2.85
N ALA A 220 -0.82 2.16 -3.40
CA ALA A 220 -0.17 3.43 -3.69
C ALA A 220 -0.79 4.57 -2.89
N TYR A 221 0.04 5.50 -2.41
CA TYR A 221 -0.40 6.81 -1.94
C TYR A 221 -0.05 7.87 -3.00
N ALA A 222 -1.00 8.73 -3.37
CA ALA A 222 -0.72 9.90 -4.21
C ALA A 222 -0.60 11.15 -3.36
N ALA A 223 0.60 11.71 -3.29
CA ALA A 223 0.94 12.88 -2.51
C ALA A 223 0.80 14.15 -3.35
N ALA A 224 0.28 15.21 -2.74
CA ALA A 224 0.45 16.55 -3.29
C ALA A 224 1.89 17.01 -3.10
N ASP A 225 2.41 17.70 -4.11
CA ASP A 225 3.67 18.44 -4.05
C ASP A 225 3.47 19.81 -3.38
N SER A 226 3.08 19.80 -2.11
CA SER A 226 2.92 21.01 -1.30
C SER A 226 3.02 20.68 0.18
N SER A 227 3.60 21.62 0.92
CA SER A 227 3.60 21.69 2.40
C SER A 227 2.68 22.77 2.96
N ASN A 228 2.08 23.59 2.09
CA ASN A 228 1.26 24.75 2.47
C ASN A 228 1.90 25.59 3.61
N ASP A 229 3.20 25.85 3.49
CA ASP A 229 4.05 26.59 4.43
C ASP A 229 4.25 25.96 5.84
N VAL A 230 3.74 24.75 6.11
CA VAL A 230 4.04 24.03 7.37
C VAL A 230 5.52 23.63 7.45
N LEU A 231 6.12 23.32 6.31
CA LEU A 231 7.55 23.20 6.13
C LEU A 231 8.00 24.13 5.00
N SER A 232 9.14 24.79 5.19
CA SER A 232 9.70 25.70 4.18
C SER A 232 10.16 24.98 2.91
N ASP A 233 10.48 23.68 3.01
CA ASP A 233 10.80 22.83 1.87
C ASP A 233 9.76 21.72 1.73
N ALA A 234 9.10 21.67 0.57
CA ALA A 234 8.16 20.61 0.24
C ALA A 234 8.87 19.25 0.06
N ASP A 235 10.18 19.26 -0.23
CA ASP A 235 10.99 18.04 -0.36
C ASP A 235 11.14 17.35 1.01
N ASP A 236 11.43 18.11 2.07
CA ASP A 236 11.45 17.59 3.45
C ASP A 236 10.10 17.04 3.87
N TYR A 237 9.01 17.67 3.41
CA TYR A 237 7.68 17.17 3.70
C TYR A 237 7.41 15.82 3.02
N HIS A 238 7.90 15.61 1.80
CA HIS A 238 7.87 14.29 1.16
C HIS A 238 8.67 13.26 1.96
N VAL A 239 9.86 13.62 2.48
CA VAL A 239 10.66 12.73 3.32
C VAL A 239 9.88 12.29 4.56
N VAL A 240 9.30 13.23 5.31
CA VAL A 240 8.47 12.93 6.49
C VAL A 240 7.27 12.07 6.13
N LYS A 241 6.56 12.38 5.02
CA LYS A 241 5.43 11.57 4.55
C LYS A 241 5.84 10.13 4.24
N VAL A 242 6.94 9.93 3.52
CA VAL A 242 7.42 8.58 3.18
C VAL A 242 7.81 7.83 4.44
N MET A 243 8.65 8.41 5.30
CA MET A 243 9.08 7.76 6.54
C MET A 243 7.89 7.43 7.47
N GLY A 244 6.90 8.32 7.56
CA GLY A 244 5.69 8.09 8.34
C GLY A 244 4.77 7.02 7.72
N LEU A 245 4.60 7.01 6.39
CA LEU A 245 3.83 5.96 5.71
C LEU A 245 4.51 4.59 5.86
N LEU A 246 5.84 4.55 5.98
CA LEU A 246 6.66 3.34 6.15
C LEU A 246 6.99 2.96 7.60
N CYS A 247 6.68 3.82 8.59
CA CYS A 247 7.07 3.58 9.98
C CYS A 247 6.44 2.30 10.54
N GLY A 248 7.09 1.67 11.51
CA GLY A 248 6.54 0.50 12.20
C GLY A 248 6.27 -0.69 11.29
N ASP A 249 6.88 -0.75 10.11
CA ASP A 249 6.76 -1.85 9.15
C ASP A 249 8.16 -2.37 8.77
N LYS A 250 8.20 -3.42 7.95
CA LYS A 250 9.41 -4.01 7.39
C LYS A 250 9.23 -4.41 5.94
N MET A 251 10.32 -4.37 5.20
CA MET A 251 10.40 -4.99 3.89
C MET A 251 10.59 -6.50 4.06
N SER A 252 9.66 -7.30 3.53
CA SER A 252 9.75 -8.76 3.48
C SER A 252 9.71 -9.20 2.03
N LYS A 253 10.76 -9.90 1.57
CA LYS A 253 10.82 -10.45 0.20
C LYS A 253 10.56 -9.41 -0.90
N GLY A 254 11.05 -8.19 -0.70
CA GLY A 254 10.89 -7.10 -1.66
C GLY A 254 9.53 -6.41 -1.67
N MET A 255 8.66 -6.64 -0.68
CA MET A 255 7.44 -5.86 -0.50
C MET A 255 7.30 -5.42 0.96
N MET A 256 6.69 -4.27 1.19
CA MET A 256 6.28 -3.86 2.54
C MET A 256 5.22 -4.84 3.07
N VAL A 257 5.11 -5.06 4.38
CA VAL A 257 4.09 -5.99 4.92
C VAL A 257 2.77 -5.25 5.14
N GLU A 258 2.82 -4.04 5.66
CA GLU A 258 1.65 -3.24 6.09
C GLU A 258 1.57 -1.86 5.45
N SER A 259 2.69 -1.36 4.94
CA SER A 259 2.81 -0.03 4.37
C SER A 259 2.62 -0.03 2.85
N ILE A 260 2.50 1.17 2.28
CA ILE A 260 2.38 1.36 0.85
C ILE A 260 3.56 0.73 0.09
N ASP A 261 3.29 0.29 -1.14
CA ASP A 261 4.30 -0.25 -2.05
C ASP A 261 4.78 0.81 -3.04
N ILE A 262 3.96 1.83 -3.30
CA ILE A 262 4.23 2.88 -4.28
C ILE A 262 3.92 4.26 -3.66
N TYR A 263 4.88 5.18 -3.73
CA TYR A 263 4.67 6.59 -3.41
C TYR A 263 4.59 7.39 -4.71
N LEU A 264 3.40 7.88 -5.02
CA LEU A 264 3.15 8.73 -6.17
C LEU A 264 3.24 10.20 -5.75
N ILE A 265 3.84 11.04 -6.58
CA ILE A 265 3.79 12.50 -6.42
C ILE A 265 2.98 13.10 -7.56
N ASN A 266 2.00 13.93 -7.22
CA ASN A 266 1.34 14.82 -8.17
C ASN A 266 2.22 16.07 -8.33
N GLU A 267 3.04 16.09 -9.38
CA GLU A 267 4.19 16.98 -9.56
C GLU A 267 3.94 18.01 -10.69
N TYR A 268 4.08 19.29 -10.37
CA TYR A 268 3.84 20.39 -11.32
C TYR A 268 4.94 21.47 -11.30
N ARG A 269 6.17 21.14 -10.93
CA ARG A 269 7.35 22.01 -10.98
C ARG A 269 7.96 22.12 -12.38
N TRP A 270 7.88 21.08 -13.22
CA TRP A 270 8.35 21.19 -14.61
C TRP A 270 7.31 21.84 -15.53
N CYS A 271 7.47 23.14 -15.79
CA CYS A 271 6.68 23.93 -16.74
C CYS A 271 7.40 24.06 -18.10
N PRO A 272 6.73 24.52 -19.16
CA PRO A 272 7.35 24.62 -20.49
C PRO A 272 8.63 25.48 -20.49
N ASP A 273 9.69 25.00 -21.14
CA ASP A 273 11.08 25.51 -21.14
C ASP A 273 11.88 25.29 -19.84
N SER A 274 11.36 24.57 -18.85
CA SER A 274 12.15 24.21 -17.66
C SER A 274 13.34 23.33 -18.02
N THR A 275 14.39 23.41 -17.21
CA THR A 275 15.52 22.48 -17.26
C THR A 275 15.43 21.44 -16.14
N PHE A 276 16.17 20.33 -16.30
CA PHE A 276 16.29 19.34 -15.22
C PHE A 276 16.82 19.93 -13.91
N ALA A 277 17.77 20.87 -13.99
CA ALA A 277 18.36 21.49 -12.82
C ALA A 277 17.34 22.28 -11.99
N GLU A 278 16.40 22.95 -12.66
CA GLU A 278 15.37 23.78 -12.02
C GLU A 278 14.25 22.94 -11.42
N ALA A 279 13.82 21.88 -12.11
CA ALA A 279 12.65 21.10 -11.70
C ALA A 279 13.01 19.80 -10.96
N TYR A 280 13.82 18.93 -11.58
CA TYR A 280 13.93 17.52 -11.18
C TYR A 280 15.21 17.16 -10.40
N GLN A 281 16.21 18.04 -10.39
CA GLN A 281 17.42 17.85 -9.59
C GLN A 281 17.09 17.64 -8.11
N ARG A 282 16.11 18.38 -7.58
CA ARG A 282 15.69 18.26 -6.20
C ARG A 282 14.93 16.98 -5.89
N TYR A 283 14.12 16.48 -6.83
CA TYR A 283 13.44 15.20 -6.67
C TYR A 283 14.41 14.02 -6.62
N ILE A 284 15.44 14.01 -7.47
CA ILE A 284 16.45 12.97 -7.37
C ILE A 284 17.28 13.10 -6.09
N THR A 285 17.61 14.32 -5.66
CA THR A 285 18.29 14.54 -4.37
C THR A 285 17.45 14.03 -3.18
N MET A 286 16.13 14.24 -3.21
CA MET A 286 15.22 13.78 -2.16
C MET A 286 15.05 12.25 -2.18
N ALA A 287 14.86 11.64 -3.35
CA ALA A 287 14.38 10.26 -3.47
C ALA A 287 15.45 9.17 -3.55
N GLN A 288 16.73 9.54 -3.68
CA GLN A 288 17.80 8.54 -3.67
C GLN A 288 17.83 7.75 -2.35
N GLY A 289 18.00 6.43 -2.44
CA GLY A 289 17.93 5.54 -1.30
C GLY A 289 16.52 5.16 -0.82
N ILE A 290 15.44 5.68 -1.41
CA ILE A 290 14.08 5.23 -1.07
C ILE A 290 13.91 3.74 -1.44
N PRO A 291 13.41 2.88 -0.51
CA PRO A 291 13.36 1.44 -0.71
C PRO A 291 12.09 0.94 -1.40
N ILE A 292 11.10 1.80 -1.65
CA ILE A 292 9.83 1.51 -2.33
C ILE A 292 9.75 2.22 -3.69
N VAL A 293 8.78 1.86 -4.50
CA VAL A 293 8.60 2.47 -5.83
C VAL A 293 8.20 3.93 -5.68
N VAL A 294 8.86 4.82 -6.41
CA VAL A 294 8.43 6.21 -6.58
C VAL A 294 8.12 6.50 -8.05
N ALA A 295 7.04 7.23 -8.30
CA ALA A 295 6.62 7.63 -9.65
C ALA A 295 5.78 8.92 -9.60
N PHE A 296 5.52 9.54 -10.75
CA PHE A 296 4.61 10.67 -10.81
C PHE A 296 3.17 10.20 -11.00
N GLY A 297 2.33 10.45 -9.99
CA GLY A 297 0.90 10.17 -10.03
C GLY A 297 0.16 11.09 -11.00
N GLU A 298 0.68 12.29 -11.17
CA GLU A 298 0.29 13.33 -12.14
C GLU A 298 1.55 14.13 -12.51
N TYR A 299 1.70 14.53 -13.76
CA TYR A 299 2.68 15.54 -14.15
C TYR A 299 2.23 16.37 -15.35
N GLY A 300 2.86 17.55 -15.51
CA GLY A 300 2.70 18.42 -16.68
C GLY A 300 2.18 19.80 -16.32
N CYS A 301 3.01 20.61 -15.66
CA CYS A 301 2.70 22.00 -15.33
C CYS A 301 2.28 22.81 -16.56
N LYS A 302 1.30 23.69 -16.37
CA LYS A 302 0.92 24.70 -17.35
C LYS A 302 0.45 25.98 -16.65
N THR A 303 1.18 27.06 -16.90
CA THR A 303 0.95 28.36 -16.24
C THR A 303 0.16 29.35 -17.09
N SER A 304 -0.01 29.09 -18.39
CA SER A 304 -0.82 29.92 -19.29
C SER A 304 -1.40 29.11 -20.45
N SER A 305 -2.48 29.60 -21.06
CA SER A 305 -3.07 29.03 -22.27
C SER A 305 -2.26 29.35 -23.54
N ALA A 306 -1.41 30.38 -23.51
CA ALA A 306 -0.64 30.84 -24.67
C ALA A 306 0.53 29.91 -25.03
N LYS A 307 1.00 29.10 -24.09
CA LYS A 307 2.17 28.22 -24.27
C LYS A 307 1.78 26.78 -24.02
N ALA A 308 1.92 25.96 -25.05
CA ALA A 308 1.69 24.53 -24.95
C ALA A 308 2.80 23.85 -24.13
N ARG A 309 2.47 22.72 -23.50
CA ARG A 309 3.45 21.86 -22.84
C ARG A 309 4.37 21.20 -23.86
N ASP A 310 5.68 21.34 -23.66
CA ASP A 310 6.72 20.73 -24.51
C ASP A 310 7.02 19.27 -24.10
N TRP A 311 6.65 18.92 -22.87
CA TRP A 311 6.97 17.68 -22.17
C TRP A 311 8.47 17.36 -22.17
N GLY A 312 9.31 18.38 -21.99
CA GLY A 312 10.77 18.27 -21.99
C GLY A 312 11.36 17.32 -20.92
N MET A 313 10.56 16.95 -19.93
CA MET A 313 10.94 15.99 -18.88
C MET A 313 10.93 14.53 -19.33
N VAL A 314 10.12 14.17 -20.34
CA VAL A 314 9.93 12.78 -20.81
C VAL A 314 11.22 11.99 -21.04
N PRO A 315 12.30 12.53 -21.66
CA PRO A 315 13.56 11.79 -21.78
C PRO A 315 14.14 11.34 -20.43
N TYR A 316 13.98 12.14 -19.37
CA TYR A 316 14.47 11.80 -18.02
C TYR A 316 13.63 10.74 -17.32
N LEU A 317 12.45 10.39 -17.84
CA LEU A 317 11.57 9.38 -17.26
C LEU A 317 11.78 7.97 -17.83
N TYR A 318 12.35 7.86 -19.04
CA TYR A 318 12.36 6.59 -19.79
C TYR A 318 13.72 6.19 -20.37
N GLN A 319 14.70 7.10 -20.47
CA GLN A 319 16.04 6.71 -20.92
C GLN A 319 16.87 6.06 -19.80
N GLU A 320 17.96 5.42 -20.20
CA GLU A 320 18.92 4.78 -19.28
C GLU A 320 19.47 5.76 -18.23
N PRO A 321 19.77 5.31 -17.00
CA PRO A 321 20.23 6.16 -15.89
C PRO A 321 21.39 7.10 -16.26
N SER A 322 22.33 6.61 -17.07
CA SER A 322 23.50 7.36 -17.56
C SER A 322 23.13 8.59 -18.41
N LYS A 323 21.94 8.61 -19.01
CA LYS A 323 21.40 9.73 -19.81
C LYS A 323 20.46 10.62 -19.02
N THR A 324 20.03 10.19 -17.84
CA THR A 324 19.01 10.87 -17.05
C THR A 324 19.52 11.36 -15.69
N LYS A 325 20.85 11.42 -15.47
CA LYS A 325 21.43 11.79 -14.17
C LYS A 325 20.91 10.88 -13.05
N ASP A 326 20.84 9.59 -13.34
CA ASP A 326 20.29 8.53 -12.47
C ASP A 326 18.80 8.66 -12.14
N PHE A 327 18.08 9.59 -12.75
CA PHE A 327 16.65 9.80 -12.46
C PHE A 327 15.83 8.51 -12.64
N THR A 328 16.00 7.78 -13.75
CA THR A 328 15.29 6.52 -14.00
C THR A 328 15.82 5.32 -13.23
N GLU A 329 16.92 5.45 -12.48
CA GLU A 329 17.31 4.43 -11.51
C GLU A 329 16.37 4.44 -10.29
N VAL A 330 15.86 5.62 -9.94
CA VAL A 330 15.00 5.84 -8.77
C VAL A 330 13.51 5.91 -9.17
N TRP A 331 13.19 6.70 -10.20
CA TRP A 331 11.82 6.99 -10.61
C TRP A 331 11.30 5.98 -11.63
N SER A 332 10.03 5.60 -11.48
CA SER A 332 9.37 4.57 -12.29
C SER A 332 8.37 5.16 -13.30
N GLY A 333 8.66 6.35 -13.84
CA GLY A 333 7.84 7.04 -14.84
C GLY A 333 6.68 7.84 -14.21
N GLY A 334 5.59 8.02 -14.97
CA GLY A 334 4.41 8.71 -14.47
C GLY A 334 3.25 8.89 -15.44
N LEU A 335 2.24 9.64 -14.98
CA LEU A 335 0.97 9.86 -15.67
C LEU A 335 0.76 11.34 -16.03
N ALA A 336 0.68 11.65 -17.32
CA ALA A 336 0.40 13.01 -17.80
C ALA A 336 -1.02 13.43 -17.39
N TYR A 337 -1.15 14.62 -16.80
CA TYR A 337 -2.43 15.16 -16.32
C TYR A 337 -2.91 16.35 -17.17
N SER A 338 -4.16 16.47 -17.59
CA SER A 338 -5.29 15.53 -17.49
C SER A 338 -5.72 15.06 -18.88
N TYR A 339 -6.50 13.97 -18.97
CA TYR A 339 -7.09 13.60 -20.25
C TYR A 339 -8.06 14.69 -20.73
N GLY A 340 -9.11 14.97 -19.97
CA GLY A 340 -10.18 15.88 -20.38
C GLY A 340 -10.66 16.80 -19.26
N GLU A 341 -11.80 17.43 -19.50
CA GLU A 341 -12.39 18.45 -18.61
C GLU A 341 -12.99 17.80 -17.36
N ALA A 342 -13.99 16.92 -17.50
CA ALA A 342 -14.66 16.23 -16.38
C ALA A 342 -14.85 17.17 -15.15
N LYS A 343 -14.48 16.76 -13.94
CA LYS A 343 -14.65 17.56 -12.72
C LYS A 343 -13.76 18.83 -12.64
N LEU A 344 -12.98 19.17 -13.66
CA LEU A 344 -12.13 20.35 -13.64
C LEU A 344 -12.94 21.64 -13.77
N SER A 345 -12.41 22.73 -13.23
CA SER A 345 -12.95 24.06 -13.45
C SER A 345 -12.89 24.44 -14.93
N THR A 346 -13.84 25.26 -15.38
CA THR A 346 -13.93 25.68 -16.79
C THR A 346 -12.76 26.54 -17.27
N ASP A 347 -11.98 27.09 -16.35
CA ASP A 347 -10.75 27.83 -16.60
C ASP A 347 -9.47 26.97 -16.45
N SER A 348 -9.61 25.67 -16.19
CA SER A 348 -8.48 24.75 -16.07
C SER A 348 -7.66 24.69 -17.36
N LEU A 349 -6.33 24.74 -17.21
CA LEU A 349 -5.39 24.71 -18.33
C LEU A 349 -4.93 23.30 -18.71
N PHE A 350 -5.17 22.33 -17.82
CA PHE A 350 -4.61 20.97 -17.88
C PHE A 350 -5.24 20.01 -18.90
N PRO A 351 -6.52 20.12 -19.30
CA PRO A 351 -7.13 19.18 -20.23
C PRO A 351 -6.35 19.07 -21.54
N MET A 352 -5.88 17.86 -21.86
CA MET A 352 -5.24 17.55 -23.13
C MET A 352 -6.26 17.43 -24.27
N PHE A 353 -7.51 17.15 -23.93
CA PHE A 353 -8.68 17.18 -24.79
C PHE A 353 -9.74 18.12 -24.20
N THR A 354 -10.47 18.82 -25.06
CA THR A 354 -11.55 19.76 -24.67
C THR A 354 -12.87 19.46 -25.39
N GLY A 355 -13.93 20.16 -25.01
CA GLY A 355 -15.26 20.04 -25.64
C GLY A 355 -16.08 18.84 -25.16
N GLY A 356 -15.78 18.33 -23.97
CA GLY A 356 -16.56 17.30 -23.28
C GLY A 356 -17.41 17.88 -22.16
N ASP A 357 -18.10 17.00 -21.45
CA ASP A 357 -18.87 17.35 -20.27
C ASP A 357 -17.94 17.60 -19.07
N THR A 358 -18.36 18.50 -18.18
CA THR A 358 -17.72 18.71 -16.87
C THR A 358 -18.25 17.77 -15.77
N ASP A 359 -19.14 16.86 -16.15
CA ASP A 359 -19.53 15.72 -15.32
C ASP A 359 -18.71 14.51 -15.78
N PHE A 360 -18.07 13.83 -14.83
CA PHE A 360 -17.29 12.63 -15.11
C PHE A 360 -18.16 11.45 -15.59
N LEU A 361 -19.48 11.49 -15.36
CA LEU A 361 -20.45 10.53 -15.90
C LEU A 361 -20.94 10.88 -17.31
N GLY A 362 -20.52 12.02 -17.84
CA GLY A 362 -20.92 12.55 -19.14
C GLY A 362 -20.04 12.10 -20.31
N VAL A 363 -20.14 12.84 -21.41
CA VAL A 363 -19.38 12.64 -22.66
C VAL A 363 -17.94 13.14 -22.48
N PRO A 364 -16.91 12.28 -22.68
CA PRO A 364 -15.53 12.71 -22.61
C PRO A 364 -15.14 13.78 -23.64
N SER A 365 -14.19 14.63 -23.25
CA SER A 365 -13.56 15.59 -24.15
C SER A 365 -12.93 14.86 -25.35
N SER A 366 -13.12 15.39 -26.56
CA SER A 366 -12.69 14.75 -27.81
C SER A 366 -11.86 15.65 -28.73
N LYS A 367 -11.77 16.96 -28.43
CA LYS A 367 -10.97 17.90 -29.23
C LYS A 367 -9.55 17.99 -28.68
N SER A 368 -8.60 17.40 -29.39
CA SER A 368 -7.18 17.44 -29.01
C SER A 368 -6.60 18.85 -28.98
N THR A 369 -5.68 19.07 -28.04
CA THR A 369 -4.92 20.31 -27.90
C THR A 369 -3.48 20.15 -28.39
N SER A 370 -2.75 21.26 -28.50
CA SER A 370 -1.31 21.23 -28.80
C SER A 370 -0.50 20.49 -27.73
N ASP A 371 -0.95 20.49 -26.47
CA ASP A 371 -0.30 19.74 -25.38
C ASP A 371 -0.31 18.24 -25.68
N TYR A 372 -1.45 17.70 -26.10
CA TYR A 372 -1.56 16.30 -26.48
C TYR A 372 -0.66 15.95 -27.67
N THR A 373 -0.66 16.82 -28.69
CA THR A 373 0.18 16.63 -29.89
C THR A 373 1.65 16.53 -29.51
N ASN A 374 2.12 17.39 -28.60
CA ASN A 374 3.49 17.37 -28.10
C ASN A 374 3.77 16.13 -27.24
N LEU A 375 2.83 15.72 -26.37
CA LEU A 375 2.98 14.51 -25.55
C LEU A 375 3.16 13.28 -26.44
N LYS A 376 2.29 13.13 -27.44
CA LYS A 376 2.34 12.01 -28.40
C LYS A 376 3.68 11.96 -29.12
N SER A 377 4.23 13.10 -29.52
CA SER A 377 5.55 13.18 -30.13
C SER A 377 6.68 12.74 -29.17
N GLN A 378 6.63 13.19 -27.92
CA GLN A 378 7.64 12.84 -26.91
C GLN A 378 7.57 11.37 -26.52
N PHE A 379 6.37 10.81 -26.39
CA PHE A 379 6.16 9.39 -26.14
C PHE A 379 6.64 8.54 -27.29
N ALA A 380 6.36 8.90 -28.55
CA ALA A 380 6.86 8.16 -29.70
C ALA A 380 8.41 8.17 -29.81
N LYS A 381 9.06 9.20 -29.25
CA LYS A 381 10.52 9.37 -29.33
C LYS A 381 11.30 8.57 -28.28
N TYR A 382 10.72 8.36 -27.09
CA TYR A 382 11.44 7.78 -25.95
C TYR A 382 10.74 6.55 -25.40
N THR A 383 11.36 5.39 -25.59
CA THR A 383 10.93 4.12 -25.02
C THR A 383 11.67 3.84 -23.71
N PRO A 384 11.01 3.24 -22.70
CA PRO A 384 11.70 2.73 -21.53
C PRO A 384 12.87 1.82 -21.88
N TYR A 385 14.01 1.98 -21.20
CA TYR A 385 15.14 1.07 -21.35
C TYR A 385 14.84 -0.30 -20.71
N SER A 386 15.55 -1.33 -21.15
CA SER A 386 15.44 -2.68 -20.58
C SER A 386 16.30 -2.80 -19.31
N ASP A 387 15.68 -3.31 -18.25
CA ASP A 387 16.25 -3.54 -16.92
C ASP A 387 15.64 -4.84 -16.35
N PRO A 388 16.06 -6.01 -16.84
CA PRO A 388 15.46 -7.28 -16.43
C PRO A 388 15.82 -7.65 -14.99
N ALA A 389 14.87 -8.22 -14.27
CA ALA A 389 15.07 -8.79 -12.94
C ALA A 389 16.02 -9.98 -12.97
N ASP A 390 16.90 -10.06 -11.97
CA ASP A 390 17.79 -11.21 -11.77
C ASP A 390 17.11 -12.30 -10.93
N TRP A 391 15.92 -12.71 -11.38
CA TRP A 391 15.14 -13.77 -10.73
C TRP A 391 14.96 -14.99 -11.64
N THR A 392 14.44 -16.06 -11.05
CA THR A 392 13.90 -17.23 -11.74
C THR A 392 12.43 -17.35 -11.40
N ASP A 393 11.69 -18.24 -12.08
CA ASP A 393 10.29 -18.51 -11.73
C ASP A 393 10.10 -18.88 -10.26
N THR A 394 11.05 -19.61 -9.67
CA THR A 394 11.01 -20.03 -8.27
C THR A 394 11.46 -18.95 -7.27
N THR A 395 12.20 -17.93 -7.71
CA THR A 395 12.76 -16.90 -6.82
C THR A 395 12.08 -15.55 -6.97
N LYS A 396 11.18 -15.37 -7.95
CA LYS A 396 10.53 -14.09 -8.22
C LYS A 396 9.81 -13.48 -7.02
N CYS A 397 9.31 -14.30 -6.08
CA CYS A 397 8.62 -13.83 -4.88
C CYS A 397 9.49 -13.75 -3.62
N THR A 398 10.79 -14.01 -3.73
CA THR A 398 11.77 -13.87 -2.63
C THR A 398 12.91 -12.93 -2.98
N TRP A 399 13.08 -12.62 -4.26
CA TRP A 399 14.08 -11.71 -4.79
C TRP A 399 13.64 -10.24 -4.65
N ALA A 400 14.60 -9.35 -4.44
CA ALA A 400 14.42 -7.91 -4.54
C ALA A 400 15.63 -7.31 -5.28
N PRO A 401 15.45 -6.23 -6.06
CA PRO A 401 16.56 -5.56 -6.70
C PRO A 401 17.51 -4.97 -5.63
N THR A 402 18.78 -4.91 -5.96
CA THR A 402 19.73 -4.14 -5.16
C THR A 402 19.40 -2.66 -5.33
N LEU A 403 19.32 -1.93 -4.22
CA LEU A 403 19.13 -0.49 -4.23
C LEU A 403 20.43 0.18 -4.72
N ALA A 404 20.43 0.63 -5.98
CA ALA A 404 21.64 1.15 -6.64
C ALA A 404 22.09 2.52 -6.11
N THR A 405 21.14 3.34 -5.64
CA THR A 405 21.41 4.68 -5.09
C THR A 405 21.43 4.66 -3.56
N LYS A 406 22.09 5.65 -2.97
CA LYS A 406 22.15 5.83 -1.52
C LYS A 406 21.51 7.16 -1.15
N THR A 407 20.91 7.22 0.05
CA THR A 407 20.41 8.47 0.63
C THR A 407 21.47 9.55 0.57
N GLN A 408 21.10 10.70 0.03
CA GLN A 408 21.99 11.86 -0.02
C GLN A 408 22.20 12.42 1.38
N SER A 409 23.43 12.83 1.68
CA SER A 409 23.77 13.40 2.99
C SER A 409 23.05 14.72 3.29
N SER A 410 22.46 15.37 2.28
CA SER A 410 21.60 16.56 2.44
C SER A 410 20.18 16.22 2.88
N ASN A 411 19.78 14.94 2.84
CA ASN A 411 18.52 14.48 3.40
C ASN A 411 18.79 14.03 4.84
N ASP A 412 18.76 14.99 5.76
CA ASP A 412 19.16 14.81 7.15
C ASP A 412 18.32 13.72 7.84
N LEU A 413 16.99 13.77 7.70
CA LEU A 413 16.07 12.83 8.33
C LEU A 413 16.29 11.38 7.88
N ALA A 414 16.34 11.13 6.56
CA ALA A 414 16.53 9.78 6.05
C ALA A 414 17.97 9.28 6.26
N THR A 415 18.96 10.19 6.34
CA THR A 415 20.35 9.84 6.68
C THR A 415 20.48 9.43 8.14
N GLU A 416 19.83 10.15 9.06
CA GLU A 416 19.90 9.88 10.50
C GLU A 416 19.08 8.65 10.91
N HIS A 417 17.87 8.51 10.37
CA HIS A 417 16.90 7.51 10.84
C HIS A 417 16.61 6.37 9.86
N GLY A 418 17.04 6.50 8.60
CA GLY A 418 16.66 5.57 7.53
C GLY A 418 15.22 5.76 7.04
N TRP A 419 14.90 5.19 5.88
CA TRP A 419 13.57 5.36 5.26
C TRP A 419 12.46 4.52 5.90
N ILE A 420 12.81 3.38 6.50
CA ILE A 420 11.87 2.51 7.22
C ILE A 420 12.20 2.62 8.70
N VAL A 421 11.40 3.41 9.41
CA VAL A 421 11.59 3.70 10.84
C VAL A 421 10.91 2.63 11.66
N SER A 422 11.52 2.13 12.73
CA SER A 422 10.93 1.05 13.54
C SER A 422 9.70 1.47 14.36
N SER A 423 9.57 2.76 14.71
CA SER A 423 8.47 3.28 15.54
C SER A 423 7.74 4.43 14.86
N CYS A 424 6.41 4.33 14.85
CA CYS A 424 5.51 5.37 14.38
C CYS A 424 5.23 6.48 15.39
N SER A 425 5.76 6.36 16.61
CA SER A 425 5.56 7.35 17.67
C SER A 425 6.72 8.35 17.79
N SER A 426 7.77 8.17 16.98
CA SER A 426 8.97 9.01 16.95
C SER A 426 8.63 10.49 16.73
N ASP A 427 9.22 11.38 17.53
CA ASP A 427 8.86 12.80 17.50
C ASP A 427 9.25 13.51 16.19
N PHE A 428 10.31 13.06 15.50
CA PHE A 428 10.70 13.63 14.20
C PHE A 428 9.70 13.35 13.07
N LEU A 429 8.77 12.43 13.27
CA LEU A 429 7.69 12.14 12.31
C LEU A 429 6.49 13.08 12.47
N LYS A 430 6.49 13.95 13.48
CA LYS A 430 5.40 14.86 13.82
C LYS A 430 5.78 16.27 13.41
N LEU A 431 4.93 16.94 12.63
CA LEU A 431 5.08 18.37 12.34
C LEU A 431 4.39 19.20 13.43
N GLU A 432 3.27 18.68 13.94
CA GLU A 432 2.54 19.21 15.08
C GLU A 432 2.47 18.17 16.21
N LYS A 433 2.37 18.62 17.46
CA LYS A 433 2.30 17.71 18.64
C LYS A 433 1.12 16.74 18.60
N THR A 434 0.07 17.08 17.86
CA THR A 434 -1.14 16.27 17.70
C THR A 434 -1.04 15.25 16.58
N ASP A 435 0.01 15.32 15.75
CA ASP A 435 0.20 14.37 14.66
C ASP A 435 0.43 12.96 15.19
N SER A 436 -0.15 12.01 14.47
CA SER A 436 -0.05 10.59 14.78
C SER A 436 0.04 9.79 13.49
N TRP A 437 0.84 8.72 13.55
CA TRP A 437 0.94 7.70 12.52
C TRP A 437 0.32 6.37 12.97
N THR A 438 -0.24 6.31 14.18
CA THR A 438 -0.86 5.10 14.74
C THR A 438 -2.38 5.26 14.76
N CYS A 439 -3.09 4.26 14.23
CA CYS A 439 -4.55 4.21 14.21
C CYS A 439 -5.00 2.76 14.39
N SER A 440 -6.12 2.56 15.09
CA SER A 440 -6.69 1.23 15.29
C SER A 440 -7.31 0.71 14.00
N SER A 441 -7.10 -0.59 13.74
CA SER A 441 -7.75 -1.32 12.63
C SER A 441 -9.28 -1.17 12.65
N ARG A 442 -9.89 -1.26 11.47
CA ARG A 442 -11.35 -1.37 11.27
C ARG A 442 -11.80 -2.77 10.90
N GLU A 443 -10.90 -3.75 10.89
CA GLU A 443 -11.23 -5.17 10.71
C GLU A 443 -12.23 -5.65 11.77
N GLY A 444 -13.28 -6.36 11.33
CA GLY A 444 -14.31 -6.89 12.24
C GLY A 444 -15.20 -5.85 12.92
N VAL A 445 -15.08 -4.56 12.58
CA VAL A 445 -15.95 -3.51 13.13
C VAL A 445 -17.36 -3.62 12.52
N VAL A 446 -18.38 -3.56 13.39
CA VAL A 446 -19.79 -3.50 13.00
C VAL A 446 -20.05 -2.18 12.27
N CYS A 447 -20.71 -2.26 11.12
CA CYS A 447 -20.95 -1.08 10.28
C CYS A 447 -22.35 -1.02 9.67
N THR A 448 -23.24 -1.94 10.05
CA THR A 448 -24.65 -1.92 9.67
C THR A 448 -25.55 -1.86 10.91
N ASP A 449 -26.76 -1.33 10.74
CA ASP A 449 -27.77 -1.29 11.80
C ASP A 449 -28.21 -2.69 12.26
N SER A 450 -28.03 -3.71 11.42
CA SER A 450 -28.30 -5.12 11.71
C SER A 450 -27.23 -5.80 12.57
N GLY A 451 -26.11 -5.11 12.85
CA GLY A 451 -24.99 -5.68 13.59
C GLY A 451 -23.97 -6.42 12.74
N ASP A 452 -24.05 -6.33 11.41
CA ASP A 452 -23.10 -6.97 10.50
C ASP A 452 -21.79 -6.16 10.42
N THR A 453 -20.69 -6.88 10.26
CA THR A 453 -19.35 -6.33 10.05
C THR A 453 -19.16 -5.86 8.61
N CYS A 454 -18.27 -4.89 8.40
CA CYS A 454 -17.87 -4.40 7.08
C CYS A 454 -16.88 -5.31 6.33
N ASP A 455 -16.70 -6.55 6.79
CA ASP A 455 -15.75 -7.48 6.22
C ASP A 455 -16.21 -8.04 4.87
N VAL A 456 -15.28 -8.09 3.91
CA VAL A 456 -15.51 -8.63 2.57
C VAL A 456 -14.94 -10.04 2.49
N LYS A 457 -15.80 -11.01 2.17
CA LYS A 457 -15.41 -12.42 2.05
C LYS A 457 -15.06 -12.78 0.60
N ILE A 458 -14.01 -13.57 0.42
CA ILE A 458 -13.63 -14.17 -0.85
C ILE A 458 -14.04 -15.65 -0.86
N SER A 459 -15.09 -15.96 -1.62
CA SER A 459 -15.71 -17.30 -1.67
C SER A 459 -14.94 -18.30 -2.52
N GLY A 460 -14.11 -17.86 -3.46
CA GLY A 460 -13.29 -18.69 -4.32
C GLY A 460 -12.15 -17.90 -4.97
N THR A 461 -11.38 -18.55 -5.84
CA THR A 461 -10.29 -17.90 -6.57
C THR A 461 -10.81 -16.81 -7.50
N ILE A 462 -10.12 -15.68 -7.54
CA ILE A 462 -10.41 -14.50 -8.36
C ILE A 462 -9.17 -14.19 -9.21
N GLY A 463 -9.25 -14.51 -10.51
CA GLY A 463 -8.15 -14.32 -11.45
C GLY A 463 -6.85 -15.00 -11.02
N THR A 464 -5.72 -14.42 -11.42
CA THR A 464 -4.39 -14.85 -11.01
C THR A 464 -4.20 -14.65 -9.49
N THR A 465 -3.84 -15.72 -8.78
CA THR A 465 -3.59 -15.69 -7.34
C THR A 465 -2.14 -15.38 -7.00
N GLN A 466 -1.85 -15.04 -5.74
CA GLN A 466 -0.46 -14.92 -5.29
C GLN A 466 0.27 -16.27 -5.37
N GLU A 467 -0.44 -17.38 -5.17
CA GLU A 467 0.11 -18.72 -5.35
C GLU A 467 0.47 -19.01 -6.81
N ASP A 468 -0.35 -18.58 -7.78
CA ASP A 468 -0.03 -18.73 -9.21
C ASP A 468 1.23 -17.95 -9.59
N ILE A 469 1.42 -16.75 -9.00
CA ILE A 469 2.60 -15.92 -9.24
C ILE A 469 3.85 -16.54 -8.62
N CYS A 470 3.74 -17.03 -7.39
CA CYS A 470 4.89 -17.48 -6.60
C CYS A 470 5.17 -18.99 -6.67
N GLY A 471 4.29 -19.77 -7.29
CA GLY A 471 4.30 -21.24 -7.31
C GLY A 471 3.86 -21.89 -5.99
N SER A 472 4.05 -21.21 -4.86
CA SER A 472 3.52 -21.59 -3.54
C SER A 472 3.18 -20.35 -2.74
N TYR A 473 2.17 -20.44 -1.87
CA TYR A 473 1.84 -19.34 -0.98
C TYR A 473 1.41 -19.85 0.40
N GLU A 474 2.13 -19.40 1.43
CA GLU A 474 1.76 -19.67 2.82
C GLU A 474 1.21 -18.40 3.46
N VAL A 475 0.00 -18.52 4.01
CA VAL A 475 -0.57 -17.46 4.84
C VAL A 475 0.22 -17.44 6.14
N THR A 476 1.01 -16.40 6.34
CA THR A 476 1.73 -16.19 7.60
C THR A 476 0.77 -15.59 8.62
N SER A 477 0.70 -16.19 9.80
CA SER A 477 -0.08 -15.67 10.93
C SER A 477 0.79 -14.72 11.75
N GLY A 478 0.42 -13.45 11.83
CA GLY A 478 1.19 -12.42 12.52
C GLY A 478 2.42 -11.96 11.76
N GLY A 479 3.37 -11.40 12.50
CA GLY A 479 4.67 -10.99 12.01
C GLY A 479 4.83 -9.49 11.77
N GLY A 480 3.81 -8.66 12.01
CA GLY A 480 3.94 -7.20 12.10
C GLY A 480 4.89 -6.82 13.24
N THR A 481 5.64 -5.73 13.08
CA THR A 481 6.51 -5.21 14.15
C THR A 481 5.67 -4.63 15.28
N CYS A 482 6.10 -4.85 16.52
CA CYS A 482 5.37 -4.39 17.71
C CYS A 482 6.32 -3.94 18.80
N GLU A 483 5.88 -3.03 19.67
CA GLU A 483 6.59 -2.63 20.88
C GLU A 483 5.97 -3.30 22.12
N SER A 484 4.67 -3.57 22.07
CA SER A 484 3.88 -4.11 23.17
C SER A 484 2.81 -5.09 22.67
N THR A 485 2.31 -5.94 23.57
CA THR A 485 1.23 -6.90 23.22
C THR A 485 -0.06 -6.22 22.77
N SER A 486 -0.32 -4.98 23.18
CA SER A 486 -1.48 -4.22 22.70
C SER A 486 -1.42 -3.89 21.22
N ASP A 487 -0.23 -3.86 20.62
CA ASP A 487 -0.07 -3.59 19.18
C ASP A 487 -0.54 -4.77 18.33
N CYS A 488 -0.72 -5.96 18.94
CA CYS A 488 -1.17 -7.17 18.27
C CYS A 488 -2.70 -7.36 18.35
N GLY A 489 -3.45 -6.27 18.18
CA GLY A 489 -4.91 -6.30 17.96
C GLY A 489 -5.73 -6.94 19.09
N GLY A 490 -5.14 -7.12 20.28
CA GLY A 490 -5.72 -7.86 21.39
C GLY A 490 -5.85 -9.38 21.20
N ASN A 491 -5.54 -9.90 20.01
CA ASN A 491 -5.64 -11.32 19.66
C ASN A 491 -4.28 -11.95 19.33
N GLY A 492 -3.21 -11.32 19.80
CA GLY A 492 -1.85 -11.81 19.66
C GLY A 492 -0.98 -11.46 20.85
N GLN A 493 0.29 -11.81 20.76
CA GLN A 493 1.33 -11.48 21.73
C GLN A 493 2.53 -10.90 21.01
N CYS A 494 3.07 -9.80 21.52
CA CYS A 494 4.30 -9.24 21.00
C CYS A 494 5.48 -10.07 21.53
N LYS A 495 6.21 -10.73 20.64
CA LYS A 495 7.28 -11.67 20.98
C LYS A 495 8.57 -11.28 20.29
N GLU A 496 9.68 -11.41 21.01
CA GLU A 496 11.01 -11.26 20.45
C GLU A 496 11.41 -12.52 19.68
N SER A 497 11.89 -12.35 18.45
CA SER A 497 12.53 -13.40 17.67
C SER A 497 13.69 -12.81 16.89
N ASN A 498 14.89 -13.36 17.06
CA ASN A 498 16.14 -12.87 16.43
C ASN A 498 16.38 -11.35 16.64
N GLY A 499 16.11 -10.84 17.84
CA GLY A 499 16.31 -9.42 18.17
C GLY A 499 15.26 -8.47 17.58
N THR A 500 14.19 -8.99 16.95
CA THR A 500 13.07 -8.19 16.44
C THR A 500 11.79 -8.55 17.19
N MET A 501 11.10 -7.54 17.71
CA MET A 501 9.78 -7.70 18.32
C MET A 501 8.71 -7.79 17.24
N SER A 502 7.88 -8.84 17.27
CA SER A 502 6.81 -9.05 16.29
C SER A 502 5.58 -9.74 16.87
N CYS A 503 4.42 -9.48 16.26
CA CYS A 503 3.15 -10.05 16.69
C CYS A 503 3.05 -11.54 16.35
N SER A 504 2.66 -12.32 17.36
CA SER A 504 2.34 -13.76 17.24
C SER A 504 0.86 -13.95 17.57
N CYS A 505 0.06 -14.29 16.57
CA CYS A 505 -1.39 -14.36 16.73
C CYS A 505 -1.86 -15.61 17.47
N LEU A 506 -2.98 -15.47 18.17
CA LEU A 506 -3.75 -16.59 18.71
C LEU A 506 -4.42 -17.37 17.57
N SER A 507 -4.79 -18.62 17.84
CA SER A 507 -5.56 -19.44 16.89
C SER A 507 -6.83 -18.72 16.43
N CYS A 508 -7.18 -18.88 15.15
CA CYS A 508 -8.27 -18.14 14.47
C CYS A 508 -7.96 -16.69 14.06
N TYR A 509 -6.77 -16.17 14.38
CA TYR A 509 -6.39 -14.80 14.05
C TYR A 509 -5.11 -14.78 13.22
N THR A 510 -5.06 -13.80 12.34
CA THR A 510 -4.02 -13.60 11.34
C THR A 510 -3.99 -12.12 10.96
N GLY A 511 -3.27 -11.77 9.89
CA GLY A 511 -2.85 -10.41 9.64
C GLY A 511 -1.65 -10.07 10.52
N SER A 512 -0.96 -9.00 10.14
CA SER A 512 0.29 -8.61 10.75
C SER A 512 0.15 -8.18 12.22
N ASP A 513 -0.98 -7.56 12.57
CA ASP A 513 -1.37 -7.12 13.91
C ASP A 513 -2.38 -8.06 14.59
N CYS A 514 -2.67 -9.23 14.00
CA CYS A 514 -3.64 -10.19 14.53
C CYS A 514 -5.09 -9.70 14.62
N SER A 515 -5.47 -8.64 13.91
CA SER A 515 -6.84 -8.13 13.86
C SER A 515 -7.77 -8.95 12.96
N VAL A 516 -7.22 -9.67 11.97
CA VAL A 516 -8.02 -10.38 10.96
C VAL A 516 -8.41 -11.76 11.45
N LYS A 517 -9.71 -12.05 11.49
CA LYS A 517 -10.22 -13.38 11.85
C LYS A 517 -10.18 -14.33 10.65
N ASP A 518 -9.43 -15.43 10.77
CA ASP A 518 -9.38 -16.52 9.79
C ASP A 518 -9.84 -17.82 10.42
N ILE A 519 -11.08 -18.22 10.11
CA ILE A 519 -11.67 -19.45 10.62
C ILE A 519 -10.98 -20.72 10.12
N THR A 520 -10.26 -20.66 9.00
CA THR A 520 -9.54 -21.82 8.46
C THR A 520 -8.28 -22.13 9.27
N SER A 521 -7.69 -21.12 9.91
CA SER A 521 -6.60 -21.23 10.87
C SER A 521 -7.05 -21.61 12.29
N CYS A 522 -8.36 -21.67 12.54
CA CYS A 522 -8.86 -22.15 13.82
C CYS A 522 -8.42 -23.60 14.00
N ALA A 523 -7.70 -23.87 15.08
CA ALA A 523 -7.58 -25.23 15.58
C ALA A 523 -9.00 -25.76 15.76
N THR A 524 -9.40 -26.74 14.93
CA THR A 524 -10.55 -27.54 15.25
C THR A 524 -10.18 -28.27 16.53
N LEU A 525 -10.72 -27.81 17.66
CA LEU A 525 -10.81 -28.68 18.82
C LEU A 525 -11.66 -29.85 18.35
N SER A 526 -11.02 -30.94 17.89
CA SER A 526 -11.68 -32.22 17.79
C SER A 526 -12.16 -32.51 19.20
N SER A 527 -13.45 -32.31 19.45
CA SER A 527 -14.06 -32.64 20.72
C SER A 527 -14.01 -34.16 20.85
N SER A 528 -12.88 -34.67 21.35
CA SER A 528 -12.80 -36.05 21.76
C SER A 528 -13.72 -36.19 22.96
N ALA A 529 -14.80 -36.94 22.82
CA ALA A 529 -15.72 -37.28 23.91
C ALA A 529 -15.02 -37.95 25.11
N SER A 530 -13.75 -38.36 24.94
CA SER A 530 -12.91 -38.97 25.98
C SER A 530 -11.93 -38.00 26.67
N ALA A 531 -11.72 -36.79 26.14
CA ALA A 531 -10.80 -35.81 26.74
C ALA A 531 -11.18 -35.38 28.17
N PRO A 532 -12.48 -35.13 28.51
CA PRO A 532 -12.85 -34.84 29.88
C PRO A 532 -12.49 -35.99 30.83
N LYS A 533 -12.72 -37.25 30.41
CA LYS A 533 -12.42 -38.43 31.22
C LYS A 533 -10.92 -38.54 31.51
N ALA A 534 -10.06 -38.32 30.51
CA ALA A 534 -8.61 -38.38 30.69
C ALA A 534 -8.10 -37.27 31.64
N ILE A 535 -8.62 -36.05 31.51
CA ILE A 535 -8.24 -34.92 32.37
C ILE A 535 -8.69 -35.16 33.81
N PHE A 536 -9.94 -35.58 34.03
CA PHE A 536 -10.44 -35.88 35.37
C PHE A 536 -9.71 -37.06 36.02
N PHE A 537 -9.30 -38.07 35.23
CA PHE A 537 -8.50 -39.18 35.75
C PHE A 537 -7.08 -38.73 36.15
N GLY A 538 -6.45 -37.88 35.35
CA GLY A 538 -5.12 -37.32 35.64
C GLY A 538 -5.11 -36.43 36.90
N VAL A 539 -6.10 -35.54 37.03
CA VAL A 539 -6.27 -34.70 38.23
C VAL A 539 -6.58 -35.55 39.46
N GLY A 540 -7.44 -36.57 39.32
CA GLY A 540 -7.75 -37.50 40.41
C GLY A 540 -6.53 -38.28 40.89
N ALA A 541 -5.71 -38.79 39.96
CA ALA A 541 -4.46 -39.48 40.30
C ALA A 541 -3.48 -38.55 41.01
N PHE A 542 -3.31 -37.31 40.53
CA PHE A 542 -2.43 -36.32 41.16
C PHE A 542 -2.88 -35.96 42.58
N LEU A 543 -4.17 -35.71 42.78
CA LEU A 543 -4.72 -35.42 44.11
C LEU A 543 -4.59 -36.63 45.06
N GLY A 544 -4.76 -37.86 44.56
CA GLY A 544 -4.52 -39.08 45.31
C GLY A 544 -3.07 -39.21 45.80
N VAL A 545 -2.10 -38.92 44.93
CA VAL A 545 -0.67 -38.90 45.30
C VAL A 545 -0.39 -37.83 46.36
N MET A 546 -0.94 -36.62 46.19
CA MET A 546 -0.78 -35.55 47.17
C MET A 546 -1.37 -35.91 48.54
N ALA A 547 -2.54 -36.55 48.59
CA ALA A 547 -3.13 -37.00 49.85
C ALA A 547 -2.23 -37.98 50.60
N VAL A 548 -1.61 -38.95 49.90
CA VAL A 548 -0.65 -39.89 50.50
C VAL A 548 0.57 -39.16 51.07
N VAL A 549 1.10 -38.17 50.35
CA VAL A 549 2.22 -37.34 50.82
C VAL A 549 1.84 -36.58 52.10
N PHE A 550 0.66 -35.97 52.16
CA PHE A 550 0.20 -35.25 53.36
C PHE A 550 -0.01 -36.18 54.55
N VAL A 551 -0.54 -37.39 54.35
CA VAL A 551 -0.68 -38.39 55.42
C VAL A 551 0.71 -38.83 55.93
N ALA A 552 1.67 -39.08 55.04
CA ALA A 552 3.03 -39.45 55.44
C ALA A 552 3.70 -38.33 56.26
N LEU A 553 3.53 -37.08 55.86
CA LEU A 553 4.03 -35.91 56.59
C LEU A 553 3.36 -35.77 57.97
N ALA A 554 2.05 -35.99 58.08
CA ALA A 554 1.33 -35.95 59.35
C ALA A 554 1.80 -37.06 60.32
N VAL A 555 2.05 -38.27 59.82
CA VAL A 555 2.60 -39.38 60.61
C VAL A 555 4.02 -39.06 61.10
N ALA A 556 4.86 -38.50 60.24
CA ALA A 556 6.22 -38.09 60.60
C ALA A 556 6.21 -36.97 61.68
N ALA A 557 5.31 -36.00 61.56
CA ALA A 557 5.14 -34.93 62.54
C ALA A 557 4.65 -35.45 63.90
N ALA A 558 3.69 -36.38 63.91
CA ALA A 558 3.20 -37.02 65.13
C ALA A 558 4.30 -37.83 65.85
N LYS A 559 5.14 -38.54 65.08
CA LYS A 559 6.28 -39.30 65.63
C LYS A 559 7.32 -38.38 66.27
N ARG A 560 7.68 -37.27 65.61
CA ARG A 560 8.56 -36.25 66.20
C ARG A 560 7.97 -35.62 67.46
N LYS A 561 6.66 -35.35 67.49
CA LYS A 561 5.99 -34.82 68.69
C LYS A 561 6.09 -35.80 69.86
N SER A 562 5.82 -37.09 69.62
CA SER A 562 5.98 -38.14 70.63
C SER A 562 7.41 -38.24 71.19
N GLU A 563 8.43 -38.16 70.32
CA GLU A 563 9.83 -38.17 70.76
C GLU A 563 10.20 -36.93 71.57
N THR A 564 9.67 -35.76 71.18
CA THR A 564 9.89 -34.49 71.88
C THR A 564 9.21 -34.49 73.27
N ASP A 565 7.98 -34.99 73.35
CA ASP A 565 7.23 -35.10 74.62
C ASP A 565 7.92 -36.10 75.59
N ARG A 566 8.49 -37.19 75.04
CA ARG A 566 9.25 -38.17 75.82
C ARG A 566 10.58 -37.58 76.34
N LEU A 567 11.27 -36.77 75.54
CA LEU A 567 12.46 -36.02 75.99
C LEU A 567 12.09 -34.99 77.07
N ALA A 568 10.98 -34.27 76.91
CA ALA A 568 10.52 -33.27 77.88
C ALA A 568 10.16 -33.90 79.24
N GLN A 569 9.60 -35.11 79.25
CA GLN A 569 9.35 -35.87 80.49
C GLN A 569 10.65 -36.34 81.17
N GLN A 570 11.67 -36.75 80.42
CA GLN A 570 12.97 -37.13 80.97
C GLN A 570 13.71 -35.94 81.59
N VAL A 571 13.61 -34.74 81.00
CA VAL A 571 14.18 -33.51 81.56
C VAL A 571 13.48 -33.09 82.86
N LYS A 572 12.15 -33.26 82.96
CA LYS A 572 11.41 -32.99 84.21
C LYS A 572 11.72 -33.98 85.34
N ALA A 573 12.08 -35.22 85.02
CA ALA A 573 12.42 -36.24 86.01
C ALA A 573 13.86 -36.11 86.58
N GLY A 574 14.75 -35.37 85.90
CA GLY A 574 16.15 -35.18 86.31
C GLY A 574 16.45 -33.90 87.11
N GLY A 575 15.45 -33.05 87.37
CA GLY A 575 15.63 -31.70 87.93
C GLY A 575 15.52 -31.55 89.45
N GLY A 576 15.51 -32.63 90.22
CA GLY A 576 15.29 -32.59 91.68
C GLY A 576 16.37 -33.32 92.47
N ASN A 577 17.57 -32.73 92.59
CA ASN A 577 18.48 -32.86 93.74
C ASN A 577 19.82 -32.17 93.46
N ALA A 578 19.97 -30.92 93.90
CA ALA A 578 21.26 -30.33 94.29
C ALA A 578 21.05 -28.91 94.85
N GLN A 579 20.70 -28.79 96.13
CA GLN A 579 21.12 -27.64 96.94
C GLN A 579 20.96 -27.97 98.43
N ALA A 580 22.06 -28.44 99.03
CA ALA A 580 22.33 -28.32 100.45
C ALA A 580 23.83 -28.05 100.62
N ASP A 581 24.11 -27.08 101.49
CA ASP A 581 25.36 -26.81 102.20
C ASP A 581 26.51 -26.05 101.50
N ALA A 582 26.61 -24.74 101.79
CA ALA A 582 27.85 -24.11 102.25
C ALA A 582 27.57 -22.73 102.91
N LEU A 583 27.93 -22.66 104.21
CA LEU A 583 28.09 -21.53 105.15
C LEU A 583 26.85 -20.97 105.87
#